data_AF-A0AAD7MWL5-F1
#
_entry.id   AF-A0AAD7MWL5-F1
#
_cell.length_a   1.000
_cell.length_b   1.000
_cell.length_c   1.000
_cell.angle_alpha   90.00
_cell.angle_beta   90.00
_cell.angle_gamma   90.00
#
_symmetry.space_group_name_H-M   'P 1'
#
loop_
_entity.id
_entity.type
_entity.pdbx_description
1 polymer ?
#
loop_
_entity_poly.entity_id
_entity_poly.type
_entity_poly.pdbx_seq_one_letter_code
_entity_poly.pdbx_strand_id
1 'polypeptide(L)'
;ISYDIACQWQKTLRERNEKMPEEIRLNFEAFTYQCALPVWHAGSHNEECATQNSLSFKMGVGEADGEGVERVWSVLNPAAYHTKDAGRGQRVDSLEDKIDSHNYLKNIGQGDPLQRKLIVAIAERDCQVSAFKEITATIEPQVRKEWKNMISEWVKDSSKPNPYTLSRRDCPTEAEVRLEIKRDEDAVIAAGRGPLPGCSATAFLIAGLQIEDAQRQLVVQVAGTRLVTADQEDKLHDWRRALLVKIGKFRKLQKRFMPGAAVAILDAENERGEDAAPQKPENIKLWMPSQMPVSALNPSRGCATGLIAMETKLRASQCLNALVTLRACLHAKRFLITFRNANVTGQIQSTKARTLIDQVGERVEACAQKYRHAHGALISLNPDSAARFRELRPEDITLDGDAGESDAAARKKLAMIGAGRGARAPRNAAGTSKRLMSWIWMAPGALDDEEVHLHESVRVEWVHTRARKVRWEEEVHTLREEMWRVLRYLVWQSAWWRARVESRPDAVAEVAAGVRAYALKQADLHDRLRVFFQTKWKMPVIEAARRVVALDAAVAEDADLNDLFA
;
A
#
# COMPACT_ATOMS: atom_id res chain seq x y z
N ILE A 1 -6.00 -15.30 -14.38
CA ILE A 1 -7.40 -14.88 -14.11
C ILE A 1 -7.36 -13.72 -13.14
N SER A 2 -7.95 -12.58 -13.52
CA SER A 2 -8.04 -11.38 -12.67
C SER A 2 -9.50 -11.14 -12.30
N TYR A 3 -9.80 -11.02 -11.00
CA TYR A 3 -11.15 -10.74 -10.50
C TYR A 3 -11.10 -10.20 -9.06
N ASP A 4 -12.02 -9.32 -8.67
CA ASP A 4 -11.97 -8.57 -7.39
C ASP A 4 -12.05 -9.47 -6.15
N ILE A 5 -12.65 -10.65 -6.32
CA ILE A 5 -12.74 -11.70 -5.30
C ILE A 5 -12.04 -12.98 -5.76
N ALA A 6 -11.06 -12.89 -6.66
CA ALA A 6 -10.30 -14.05 -7.15
C ALA A 6 -9.73 -14.91 -6.02
N CYS A 7 -9.32 -14.27 -4.91
CA CYS A 7 -8.80 -14.94 -3.72
C CYS A 7 -9.81 -15.88 -3.04
N GLN A 8 -11.10 -15.57 -3.11
CA GLN A 8 -12.19 -16.42 -2.61
C GLN A 8 -12.64 -17.39 -3.70
N TRP A 9 -12.79 -16.89 -4.93
CA TRP A 9 -13.28 -17.64 -6.06
C TRP A 9 -12.39 -18.86 -6.39
N GLN A 10 -11.07 -18.70 -6.32
CA GLN A 10 -10.12 -19.76 -6.66
C GLN A 10 -10.21 -21.00 -5.74
N LYS A 11 -10.67 -20.82 -4.49
CA LYS A 11 -10.70 -21.90 -3.48
C LYS A 11 -11.60 -23.06 -3.89
N THR A 12 -12.74 -22.76 -4.52
CA THR A 12 -13.72 -23.76 -4.96
C THR A 12 -13.76 -23.87 -6.49
N LEU A 13 -12.71 -23.43 -7.20
CA LEU A 13 -12.70 -23.42 -8.67
C LEU A 13 -12.80 -24.83 -9.25
N ARG A 14 -12.06 -25.80 -8.69
CA ARG A 14 -12.06 -27.19 -9.14
C ARG A 14 -13.43 -27.85 -8.93
N GLU A 15 -14.02 -27.66 -7.74
CA GLU A 15 -15.38 -28.14 -7.44
C GLU A 15 -16.44 -27.54 -8.37
N ARG A 16 -16.32 -26.25 -8.74
CA ARG A 16 -17.22 -25.62 -9.70
C ARG A 16 -17.05 -26.20 -11.10
N ASN A 17 -15.82 -26.50 -11.50
CA ASN A 17 -15.52 -27.11 -12.80
C ASN A 17 -16.13 -28.51 -12.93
N GLU A 18 -16.12 -29.32 -11.86
CA GLU A 18 -16.75 -30.65 -11.86
C GLU A 18 -18.27 -30.59 -12.05
N LYS A 19 -18.92 -29.51 -11.61
CA LYS A 19 -20.36 -29.27 -11.78
C LYS A 19 -20.75 -28.83 -13.20
N MET A 20 -19.78 -28.45 -14.04
CA MET A 20 -20.05 -28.07 -15.43
C MET A 20 -20.32 -29.32 -16.29
N PRO A 21 -21.08 -29.18 -17.41
CA PRO A 21 -21.17 -30.21 -18.45
C PRO A 21 -19.79 -30.67 -18.91
N GLU A 22 -19.64 -31.97 -19.16
CA GLU A 22 -18.35 -32.61 -19.44
C GLU A 22 -17.61 -31.96 -20.62
N GLU A 23 -18.36 -31.49 -21.62
CA GLU A 23 -17.88 -30.87 -22.85
C GLU A 23 -17.17 -29.52 -22.63
N ILE A 24 -17.45 -28.85 -21.50
CA ILE A 24 -16.87 -27.54 -21.16
C ILE A 24 -16.01 -27.56 -19.90
N ARG A 25 -15.80 -28.75 -19.29
CA ARG A 25 -14.90 -28.88 -18.14
C ARG A 25 -13.48 -28.57 -18.56
N LEU A 26 -12.81 -27.73 -17.78
CA LEU A 26 -11.40 -27.43 -17.95
C LEU A 26 -10.55 -28.56 -17.39
N ASN A 27 -9.61 -29.07 -18.17
CA ASN A 27 -8.54 -29.92 -17.66
C ASN A 27 -7.43 -29.05 -17.06
N PHE A 28 -7.48 -28.82 -15.74
CA PHE A 28 -6.47 -28.03 -15.02
C PHE A 28 -5.07 -28.66 -14.98
N GLU A 29 -4.90 -29.89 -15.46
CA GLU A 29 -3.57 -30.52 -15.61
C GLU A 29 -2.94 -30.17 -16.96
N ALA A 30 -3.75 -29.74 -17.95
CA ALA A 30 -3.27 -29.41 -19.29
C ALA A 30 -2.63 -28.00 -19.39
N PHE A 31 -2.79 -27.15 -18.38
CA PHE A 31 -2.26 -25.79 -18.39
C PHE A 31 -1.99 -25.24 -16.98
N THR A 32 -1.08 -24.28 -16.90
CA THR A 32 -0.82 -23.51 -15.68
C THR A 32 -1.74 -22.30 -15.60
N TYR A 33 -2.25 -22.00 -14.40
CA TYR A 33 -3.09 -20.83 -14.17
C TYR A 33 -2.73 -20.13 -12.87
N GLN A 34 -2.95 -18.83 -12.84
CA GLN A 34 -2.81 -18.00 -11.66
C GLN A 34 -4.06 -17.15 -11.49
N CYS A 35 -4.51 -17.00 -10.25
CA CYS A 35 -5.56 -16.06 -9.88
C CYS A 35 -4.92 -14.83 -9.23
N ALA A 36 -5.46 -13.66 -9.54
CA ALA A 36 -4.95 -12.40 -9.04
C ALA A 36 -6.09 -11.40 -8.80
N LEU A 37 -5.87 -10.51 -7.86
CA LEU A 37 -6.69 -9.34 -7.61
C LEU A 37 -6.22 -8.20 -8.51
N PRO A 38 -7.15 -7.46 -9.14
CA PRO A 38 -6.83 -6.19 -9.79
C PRO A 38 -6.08 -5.25 -8.85
N VAL A 39 -5.22 -4.40 -9.41
CA VAL A 39 -4.29 -3.58 -8.63
C VAL A 39 -5.03 -2.64 -7.67
N TRP A 40 -6.19 -2.09 -8.05
CA TRP A 40 -6.97 -1.23 -7.15
C TRP A 40 -7.73 -2.03 -6.11
N HIS A 41 -8.29 -3.16 -6.52
CA HIS A 41 -9.09 -4.03 -5.64
C HIS A 41 -8.25 -4.73 -4.58
N ALA A 42 -6.98 -5.04 -4.85
CA ALA A 42 -6.07 -5.68 -3.89
C ALA A 42 -5.99 -4.89 -2.57
N GLY A 43 -6.02 -3.55 -2.61
CA GLY A 43 -5.97 -2.70 -1.41
C GLY A 43 -7.18 -2.78 -0.49
N SER A 44 -8.29 -3.39 -0.94
CA SER A 44 -9.48 -3.64 -0.11
C SER A 44 -9.43 -4.96 0.66
N HIS A 45 -8.38 -5.76 0.47
CA HIS A 45 -8.14 -7.01 1.19
C HIS A 45 -7.15 -6.80 2.34
N ASN A 46 -7.08 -7.74 3.28
CA ASN A 46 -6.04 -7.74 4.30
C ASN A 46 -4.64 -7.88 3.66
N GLU A 47 -3.59 -7.44 4.35
CA GLU A 47 -2.23 -7.34 3.80
C GLU A 47 -1.70 -8.67 3.24
N GLU A 48 -1.98 -9.78 3.92
CA GLU A 48 -1.59 -11.13 3.50
C GLU A 48 -2.27 -11.53 2.18
N CYS A 49 -3.60 -11.38 2.09
CA CYS A 49 -4.37 -11.67 0.88
C CYS A 49 -3.98 -10.74 -0.28
N ALA A 50 -3.82 -9.45 0.02
CA ALA A 50 -3.46 -8.41 -0.94
C ALA A 50 -2.10 -8.70 -1.57
N THR A 51 -1.08 -8.99 -0.76
CA THR A 51 0.26 -9.31 -1.26
C THR A 51 0.31 -10.67 -1.96
N GLN A 52 -0.37 -11.70 -1.46
CA GLN A 52 -0.38 -13.02 -2.10
C GLN A 52 -1.04 -13.03 -3.47
N ASN A 53 -2.09 -12.23 -3.65
CA ASN A 53 -2.91 -12.24 -4.87
C ASN A 53 -2.71 -10.98 -5.73
N SER A 54 -1.83 -10.04 -5.37
CA SER A 54 -1.59 -8.83 -6.16
C SER A 54 -1.04 -9.16 -7.54
N LEU A 55 -1.67 -8.62 -8.60
CA LEU A 55 -1.13 -8.67 -9.96
C LEU A 55 0.30 -8.14 -10.05
N SER A 56 0.67 -7.15 -9.23
CA SER A 56 2.01 -6.57 -9.23
C SER A 56 3.13 -7.58 -8.96
N PHE A 57 2.82 -8.69 -8.29
CA PHE A 57 3.80 -9.71 -7.93
C PHE A 57 3.66 -11.00 -8.76
N LYS A 58 2.64 -11.12 -9.62
CA LYS A 58 2.44 -12.29 -10.48
C LYS A 58 3.30 -12.21 -11.73
N MET A 59 3.96 -13.33 -12.06
CA MET A 59 4.78 -13.43 -13.27
C MET A 59 3.93 -13.54 -14.53
N GLY A 60 4.43 -12.99 -15.64
CA GLY A 60 3.83 -13.14 -16.96
C GLY A 60 2.62 -12.25 -17.24
N VAL A 61 2.37 -11.24 -16.40
CA VAL A 61 1.28 -10.27 -16.60
C VAL A 61 1.77 -8.87 -16.94
N GLY A 62 3.09 -8.61 -16.93
CA GLY A 62 3.65 -7.29 -17.19
C GLY A 62 3.05 -6.23 -16.26
N GLU A 63 2.71 -5.08 -16.80
CA GLU A 63 2.12 -3.97 -16.04
C GLU A 63 0.58 -3.94 -16.15
N ALA A 64 -0.05 -5.09 -16.40
CA ALA A 64 -1.50 -5.22 -16.44
C ALA A 64 -2.12 -4.94 -15.06
N ASP A 65 -3.10 -4.04 -15.03
CA ASP A 65 -3.78 -3.64 -13.79
C ASP A 65 -5.04 -4.44 -13.46
N GLY A 66 -5.56 -5.22 -14.41
CA GLY A 66 -6.77 -6.02 -14.24
C GLY A 66 -8.09 -5.24 -14.32
N GLU A 67 -8.06 -3.91 -14.48
CA GLU A 67 -9.24 -3.02 -14.42
C GLU A 67 -9.89 -2.78 -15.79
N GLY A 68 -9.33 -3.36 -16.86
CA GLY A 68 -9.80 -3.12 -18.23
C GLY A 68 -11.27 -3.48 -18.46
N VAL A 69 -11.78 -4.50 -17.74
CA VAL A 69 -13.18 -4.93 -17.79
C VAL A 69 -14.13 -3.87 -17.24
N GLU A 70 -13.66 -3.01 -16.33
CA GLU A 70 -14.49 -1.94 -15.76
C GLU A 70 -14.43 -0.66 -16.60
N ARG A 71 -13.30 -0.40 -17.26
CA ARG A 71 -13.12 0.82 -18.07
C ARG A 71 -14.09 0.89 -19.25
N VAL A 72 -14.51 -0.25 -19.78
CA VAL A 72 -15.47 -0.31 -20.89
C VAL A 72 -16.84 0.27 -20.49
N TRP A 73 -17.20 0.24 -19.20
CA TRP A 73 -18.43 0.86 -18.70
C TRP A 73 -18.49 2.35 -18.99
N SER A 74 -17.36 3.05 -19.01
CA SER A 74 -17.34 4.48 -19.39
C SER A 74 -17.88 4.75 -20.80
N VAL A 75 -17.71 3.79 -21.72
CA VAL A 75 -18.19 3.85 -23.11
C VAL A 75 -19.61 3.31 -23.23
N LEU A 76 -19.96 2.27 -22.46
CA LEU A 76 -21.25 1.58 -22.56
C LEU A 76 -22.35 2.22 -21.69
N ASN A 77 -22.03 2.91 -20.60
CA ASN A 77 -23.01 3.55 -19.71
C ASN A 77 -23.96 4.51 -20.46
N PRO A 78 -23.49 5.37 -21.38
CA PRO A 78 -24.38 6.19 -22.21
C PRO A 78 -25.35 5.37 -23.07
N ALA A 79 -24.96 4.16 -23.50
CA ALA A 79 -25.83 3.28 -24.28
C ALA A 79 -27.00 2.73 -23.45
N ALA A 80 -26.79 2.51 -22.15
CA ALA A 80 -27.86 2.08 -21.24
C ALA A 80 -28.98 3.13 -21.16
N TYR A 81 -28.64 4.43 -21.11
CA TYR A 81 -29.64 5.50 -21.09
C TYR A 81 -30.43 5.60 -22.40
N HIS A 82 -29.76 5.46 -23.54
CA HIS A 82 -30.41 5.51 -24.85
C HIS A 82 -31.37 4.34 -25.09
N THR A 83 -31.05 3.16 -24.56
CA THR A 83 -31.83 1.93 -24.79
C THR A 83 -32.85 1.64 -23.68
N LYS A 84 -33.04 2.56 -22.73
CA LYS A 84 -33.88 2.33 -21.54
C LYS A 84 -35.35 2.07 -21.88
N ASP A 85 -35.89 2.78 -22.88
CA ASP A 85 -37.30 2.70 -23.31
C ASP A 85 -37.48 1.78 -24.53
N ALA A 86 -36.40 1.17 -25.02
CA ALA A 86 -36.43 0.29 -26.17
C ALA A 86 -37.06 -1.07 -25.81
N GLY A 87 -37.84 -1.64 -26.73
CA GLY A 87 -38.32 -3.01 -26.62
C GLY A 87 -37.15 -4.01 -26.57
N ARG A 88 -37.38 -5.22 -26.03
CA ARG A 88 -36.32 -6.21 -25.77
C ARG A 88 -35.42 -6.49 -26.98
N GLY A 89 -36.00 -6.72 -28.16
CA GLY A 89 -35.22 -7.00 -29.39
C GLY A 89 -34.36 -5.80 -29.80
N GLN A 90 -35.00 -4.64 -29.97
CA GLN A 90 -34.32 -3.40 -30.32
C GLN A 90 -33.18 -3.04 -29.35
N ARG A 91 -33.38 -3.28 -28.05
CA ARG A 91 -32.36 -3.04 -27.03
C ARG A 91 -31.14 -3.94 -27.23
N VAL A 92 -31.33 -5.23 -27.52
CA VAL A 92 -30.23 -6.17 -27.80
C VAL A 92 -29.47 -5.72 -29.05
N ASP A 93 -30.18 -5.52 -30.16
CA ASP A 93 -29.55 -5.12 -31.43
C ASP A 93 -28.76 -3.80 -31.31
N SER A 94 -29.30 -2.83 -30.56
CA SER A 94 -28.64 -1.54 -30.33
C SER A 94 -27.39 -1.64 -29.44
N LEU A 95 -27.34 -2.62 -28.53
CA LEU A 95 -26.18 -2.85 -27.68
C LEU A 95 -25.10 -3.61 -28.45
N GLU A 96 -25.47 -4.64 -29.22
CA GLU A 96 -24.55 -5.38 -30.09
C GLU A 96 -23.86 -4.45 -31.10
N ASP A 97 -24.61 -3.61 -31.82
CA ASP A 97 -24.03 -2.66 -32.79
C ASP A 97 -23.01 -1.70 -32.13
N LYS A 98 -23.29 -1.23 -30.91
CA LYS A 98 -22.37 -0.36 -30.17
C LYS A 98 -21.12 -1.09 -29.69
N ILE A 99 -21.26 -2.32 -29.23
CA ILE A 99 -20.13 -3.16 -28.80
C ILE A 99 -19.25 -3.51 -30.00
N ASP A 100 -19.86 -3.88 -31.13
CA ASP A 100 -19.16 -4.15 -32.39
C ASP A 100 -18.42 -2.93 -32.91
N SER A 101 -19.06 -1.76 -32.90
CA SER A 101 -18.43 -0.49 -33.25
C SER A 101 -17.24 -0.17 -32.33
N HIS A 102 -17.38 -0.38 -31.02
CA HIS A 102 -16.28 -0.22 -30.05
C HIS A 102 -15.10 -1.15 -30.37
N ASN A 103 -15.38 -2.44 -30.61
CA ASN A 103 -14.37 -3.45 -30.94
C ASN A 103 -13.67 -3.14 -32.27
N TYR A 104 -14.43 -2.74 -33.29
CA TYR A 104 -13.90 -2.33 -34.59
C TYR A 104 -12.96 -1.13 -34.45
N LEU A 105 -13.40 -0.06 -33.78
CA LEU A 105 -12.58 1.14 -33.53
C LEU A 105 -11.31 0.82 -32.75
N LYS A 106 -11.41 -0.05 -31.73
CA LYS A 106 -10.25 -0.54 -30.99
C LYS A 106 -9.27 -1.24 -31.92
N ASN A 107 -9.74 -2.20 -32.72
CA ASN A 107 -8.90 -3.00 -33.63
C ASN A 107 -8.16 -2.14 -34.67
N ILE A 108 -8.87 -1.20 -35.32
CA ILE A 108 -8.23 -0.29 -36.30
C ILE A 108 -7.38 0.80 -35.63
N GLY A 109 -7.59 1.04 -34.33
CA GLY A 109 -6.93 2.08 -33.54
C GLY A 109 -5.69 1.61 -32.78
N GLN A 110 -5.35 0.32 -32.79
CA GLN A 110 -4.26 -0.26 -31.96
C GLN A 110 -2.86 0.33 -32.21
N GLY A 111 -2.62 0.91 -33.40
CA GLY A 111 -1.32 1.46 -33.78
C GLY A 111 -0.74 2.50 -32.80
N ASP A 112 -1.52 3.52 -32.45
CA ASP A 112 -1.12 4.60 -31.54
C ASP A 112 -0.92 4.16 -30.08
N PRO A 113 -1.89 3.46 -29.44
CA PRO A 113 -1.76 3.08 -28.05
C PRO A 113 -0.61 2.10 -27.83
N LEU A 114 -0.41 1.09 -28.69
CA LEU A 114 0.70 0.15 -28.53
C LEU A 114 2.06 0.84 -28.68
N GLN A 115 2.21 1.76 -29.65
CA GLN A 115 3.44 2.55 -29.79
C GLN A 115 3.75 3.38 -28.54
N ARG A 116 2.75 4.11 -28.03
CA ARG A 116 2.90 4.97 -26.85
C ARG A 116 3.19 4.15 -25.60
N LYS A 117 2.49 3.02 -25.41
CA LYS A 117 2.73 2.11 -24.30
C LYS A 117 4.15 1.59 -24.33
N LEU A 118 4.65 1.17 -25.50
CA LEU A 118 6.01 0.65 -25.64
C LEU A 118 7.05 1.72 -25.26
N ILE A 119 6.88 2.97 -25.71
CA ILE A 119 7.79 4.08 -25.35
C ILE A 119 7.84 4.30 -23.84
N VAL A 120 6.68 4.35 -23.18
CA VAL A 120 6.60 4.50 -21.72
C VAL A 120 7.25 3.30 -21.03
N ALA A 121 6.92 2.08 -21.48
CA ALA A 121 7.44 0.86 -20.87
C ALA A 121 8.97 0.75 -20.96
N ILE A 122 9.57 1.18 -22.08
CA ILE A 122 11.03 1.22 -22.21
C ILE A 122 11.65 2.20 -21.21
N ALA A 123 11.13 3.43 -21.16
CA ALA A 123 11.67 4.46 -20.26
C ALA A 123 11.57 4.04 -18.78
N GLU A 124 10.44 3.47 -18.39
CA GLU A 124 10.19 3.02 -17.03
C GLU A 124 11.02 1.78 -16.69
N ARG A 125 11.11 0.80 -17.61
CA ARG A 125 12.03 -0.33 -17.47
C ARG A 125 13.46 0.14 -17.21
N ASP A 126 13.97 1.09 -17.99
CA ASP A 126 15.35 1.58 -17.82
C ASP A 126 15.54 2.23 -16.45
N CYS A 127 14.54 2.98 -15.97
CA CYS A 127 14.52 3.53 -14.61
C CYS A 127 14.53 2.43 -13.54
N GLN A 128 13.65 1.42 -13.65
CA GLN A 128 13.55 0.33 -12.67
C GLN A 128 14.79 -0.58 -12.69
N VAL A 129 15.40 -0.81 -13.86
CA VAL A 129 16.66 -1.56 -13.99
C VAL A 129 17.81 -0.82 -13.31
N SER A 130 17.92 0.51 -13.51
CA SER A 130 18.93 1.32 -12.82
C SER A 130 18.72 1.31 -11.31
N ALA A 131 17.48 1.54 -10.85
CA ALA A 131 17.15 1.51 -9.43
C ALA A 131 17.43 0.15 -8.79
N PHE A 132 17.10 -0.95 -9.50
CA PHE A 132 17.39 -2.30 -9.04
C PHE A 132 18.90 -2.58 -8.96
N LYS A 133 19.69 -2.07 -9.93
CA LYS A 133 21.15 -2.22 -9.93
C LYS A 133 21.77 -1.49 -8.74
N GLU A 134 21.33 -0.28 -8.44
CA GLU A 134 21.82 0.52 -7.32
C GLU A 134 21.55 -0.16 -5.96
N ILE A 135 20.31 -0.57 -5.70
CA ILE A 135 19.98 -1.27 -4.44
C ILE A 135 20.66 -2.64 -4.35
N THR A 136 20.81 -3.35 -5.47
CA THR A 136 21.48 -4.66 -5.49
C THR A 136 22.98 -4.55 -5.22
N ALA A 137 23.62 -3.43 -5.60
CA ALA A 137 25.02 -3.18 -5.35
C ALA A 137 25.35 -2.99 -3.86
N THR A 138 24.37 -2.55 -3.06
CA THR A 138 24.55 -2.33 -1.61
C THR A 138 24.31 -3.59 -0.77
N ILE A 139 23.98 -4.73 -1.38
CA ILE A 139 23.62 -5.97 -0.68
C ILE A 139 24.68 -7.05 -0.95
N GLU A 140 25.11 -7.75 0.10
CA GLU A 140 26.10 -8.83 0.03
C GLU A 140 25.64 -9.98 -0.90
N PRO A 141 26.54 -10.59 -1.70
CA PRO A 141 26.18 -11.67 -2.62
C PRO A 141 25.44 -12.85 -1.98
N GLN A 142 25.82 -13.23 -0.77
CA GLN A 142 25.22 -14.36 -0.05
C GLN A 142 23.77 -14.07 0.35
N VAL A 143 23.52 -12.90 0.94
CA VAL A 143 22.18 -12.40 1.27
C VAL A 143 21.27 -12.33 0.03
N ARG A 144 21.81 -11.87 -1.10
CA ARG A 144 21.05 -11.85 -2.37
C ARG A 144 20.61 -13.25 -2.79
N LYS A 145 21.46 -14.26 -2.61
CA LYS A 145 21.13 -15.66 -2.94
C LYS A 145 20.02 -16.18 -2.03
N GLU A 146 20.07 -15.88 -0.74
CA GLU A 146 19.03 -16.25 0.22
C GLU A 146 17.68 -15.64 -0.12
N TRP A 147 17.63 -14.33 -0.43
CA TRP A 147 16.37 -13.67 -0.81
C TRP A 147 15.82 -14.18 -2.14
N LYS A 148 16.68 -14.49 -3.12
CA LYS A 148 16.26 -15.14 -4.37
C LYS A 148 15.64 -16.52 -4.11
N ASN A 149 16.22 -17.31 -3.21
CA ASN A 149 15.68 -18.61 -2.82
C ASN A 149 14.33 -18.45 -2.12
N MET A 150 14.21 -17.51 -1.19
CA MET A 150 12.95 -17.21 -0.50
C MET A 150 11.82 -16.84 -1.47
N ILE A 151 12.10 -16.01 -2.49
CA ILE A 151 11.13 -15.70 -3.56
C ILE A 151 10.76 -16.99 -4.32
N SER A 152 11.75 -17.78 -4.70
CA SER A 152 11.53 -18.99 -5.52
C SER A 152 10.70 -20.04 -4.78
N GLU A 153 10.93 -20.21 -3.48
CA GLU A 153 10.14 -21.09 -2.62
C GLU A 153 8.71 -20.58 -2.47
N TRP A 154 8.54 -19.27 -2.24
CA TRP A 154 7.21 -18.67 -2.09
C TRP A 154 6.37 -18.70 -3.37
N VAL A 155 7.01 -18.52 -4.54
CA VAL A 155 6.32 -18.62 -5.84
C VAL A 155 5.85 -20.04 -6.10
N LYS A 156 6.62 -21.06 -5.68
CA LYS A 156 6.23 -22.48 -5.79
C LYS A 156 5.14 -22.85 -4.79
N ASP A 157 5.25 -22.35 -3.56
CA ASP A 157 4.35 -22.64 -2.46
C ASP A 157 4.04 -21.37 -1.67
N SER A 158 2.85 -20.81 -1.91
CA SER A 158 2.41 -19.59 -1.25
C SER A 158 2.11 -19.74 0.25
N SER A 159 2.24 -20.95 0.82
CA SER A 159 2.20 -21.18 2.28
C SER A 159 3.53 -20.86 2.97
N LYS A 160 4.63 -20.72 2.21
CA LYS A 160 5.94 -20.32 2.73
C LYS A 160 5.92 -18.85 3.19
N PRO A 161 6.90 -18.43 4.02
CA PRO A 161 6.98 -17.04 4.47
C PRO A 161 7.02 -16.05 3.29
N ASN A 162 6.15 -15.04 3.35
CA ASN A 162 5.98 -14.10 2.25
C ASN A 162 7.18 -13.14 2.16
N PRO A 163 7.89 -13.09 1.00
CA PRO A 163 9.05 -12.23 0.81
C PRO A 163 8.70 -10.73 0.73
N TYR A 164 7.43 -10.40 0.46
CA TYR A 164 6.91 -9.05 0.26
C TYR A 164 6.37 -8.40 1.54
N THR A 165 6.30 -9.14 2.64
CA THR A 165 5.82 -8.63 3.94
C THR A 165 6.91 -8.79 4.98
N LEU A 166 6.97 -7.86 5.93
CA LEU A 166 7.81 -8.02 7.12
C LEU A 166 7.37 -9.27 7.88
N SER A 167 8.31 -10.02 8.43
CA SER A 167 7.93 -11.14 9.28
C SER A 167 7.23 -10.56 10.50
N ARG A 168 6.03 -11.05 10.78
CA ARG A 168 5.31 -10.66 11.99
C ARG A 168 6.00 -11.34 13.18
N ARG A 169 7.03 -10.71 13.75
CA ARG A 169 7.71 -11.18 14.97
C ARG A 169 7.24 -10.43 16.21
N ASP A 170 7.31 -11.18 17.31
CA ASP A 170 6.68 -11.00 18.62
C ASP A 170 7.10 -9.74 19.38
N CYS A 171 6.87 -8.54 18.85
CA CYS A 171 6.66 -7.41 19.73
C CYS A 171 5.23 -7.50 20.24
N PRO A 172 4.99 -7.86 21.52
CA PRO A 172 3.64 -7.93 22.03
C PRO A 172 2.99 -6.56 21.83
N THR A 173 1.90 -6.57 21.09
CA THR A 173 1.06 -5.39 20.87
C THR A 173 0.66 -4.83 22.22
N GLU A 174 0.32 -3.54 22.28
CA GLU A 174 -0.22 -2.97 23.53
C GLU A 174 -1.41 -3.79 24.05
N ALA A 175 -2.20 -4.43 23.17
CA ALA A 175 -3.30 -5.31 23.55
C ALA A 175 -2.82 -6.64 24.20
N GLU A 176 -1.78 -7.26 23.67
CA GLU A 176 -1.19 -8.49 24.21
C GLU A 176 -0.52 -8.24 25.56
N VAL A 177 0.23 -7.14 25.71
CA VAL A 177 0.80 -6.76 27.02
C VAL A 177 -0.29 -6.46 28.04
N ARG A 178 -1.39 -5.80 27.64
CA ARG A 178 -2.55 -5.59 28.53
C ARG A 178 -3.20 -6.91 28.95
N LEU A 179 -3.23 -7.91 28.07
CA LEU A 179 -3.77 -9.23 28.39
C LEU A 179 -2.85 -9.99 29.35
N GLU A 180 -1.54 -9.91 29.15
CA GLU A 180 -0.54 -10.49 30.05
C GLU A 180 -0.69 -9.94 31.48
N ILE A 181 -0.71 -8.61 31.64
CA ILE A 181 -0.81 -8.00 32.98
C ILE A 181 -2.16 -8.35 33.65
N LYS A 182 -3.26 -8.45 32.89
CA LYS A 182 -4.54 -8.92 33.42
C LYS A 182 -4.48 -10.37 33.91
N ARG A 183 -3.82 -11.26 33.16
CA ARG A 183 -3.60 -12.66 33.58
C ARG A 183 -2.76 -12.74 34.85
N ASP A 184 -1.73 -11.92 34.96
CA ASP A 184 -0.91 -11.83 36.18
C ASP A 184 -1.74 -11.35 37.38
N GLU A 185 -2.60 -10.34 37.20
CA GLU A 185 -3.53 -9.87 38.24
C GLU A 185 -4.53 -10.97 38.66
N ASP A 186 -5.14 -11.66 37.70
CA ASP A 186 -6.10 -12.74 37.96
C ASP A 186 -5.43 -13.89 38.73
N ALA A 187 -4.17 -14.22 38.42
CA ALA A 187 -3.39 -15.22 39.15
C ALA A 187 -3.10 -14.81 40.60
N VAL A 188 -2.83 -13.52 40.86
CA VAL A 188 -2.63 -12.98 42.21
C VAL A 188 -3.93 -12.98 43.02
N ILE A 189 -5.06 -12.67 42.38
CA ILE A 189 -6.40 -12.76 42.99
C ILE A 189 -6.73 -14.21 43.33
N ALA A 190 -6.49 -15.15 42.41
CA ALA A 190 -6.70 -16.58 42.62
C ALA A 190 -5.83 -17.14 43.77
N ALA A 191 -4.63 -16.59 43.97
CA ALA A 191 -3.74 -16.92 45.08
C ALA A 191 -4.12 -16.27 46.43
N GLY A 192 -5.26 -15.57 46.51
CA GLY A 192 -5.76 -14.94 47.75
C GLY A 192 -4.96 -13.73 48.21
N ARG A 193 -4.06 -13.19 47.37
CA ARG A 193 -3.17 -12.05 47.68
C ARG A 193 -3.61 -10.75 47.00
N GLY A 194 -4.71 -10.77 46.24
CA GLY A 194 -5.22 -9.64 45.47
C GLY A 194 -6.49 -8.99 46.06
N PRO A 195 -6.80 -7.73 45.68
CA PRO A 195 -8.06 -7.07 46.06
C PRO A 195 -9.30 -7.76 45.45
N LEU A 196 -10.46 -7.68 46.13
CA LEU A 196 -11.74 -8.24 45.69
C LEU A 196 -12.17 -7.79 44.25
N PRO A 197 -12.95 -8.62 43.52
CA PRO A 197 -13.34 -8.37 42.13
C PRO A 197 -14.14 -7.07 41.96
N GLY A 198 -13.71 -6.21 41.01
CA GLY A 198 -14.49 -5.04 40.59
C GLY A 198 -13.70 -3.84 40.06
N CYS A 199 -12.42 -3.69 40.43
CA CYS A 199 -11.53 -2.63 39.91
C CYS A 199 -10.10 -3.17 39.86
N SER A 200 -9.59 -3.49 38.67
CA SER A 200 -8.20 -3.97 38.52
C SER A 200 -7.21 -2.79 38.41
N ALA A 201 -5.99 -2.97 38.91
CA ALA A 201 -4.93 -1.96 38.85
C ALA A 201 -4.50 -1.72 37.39
N THR A 202 -4.53 -2.77 36.55
CA THR A 202 -4.34 -2.66 35.10
C THR A 202 -5.41 -1.77 34.45
N ALA A 203 -6.69 -1.94 34.80
CA ALA A 203 -7.77 -1.12 34.26
C ALA A 203 -7.62 0.36 34.68
N PHE A 204 -7.16 0.60 35.92
CA PHE A 204 -6.82 1.95 36.39
C PHE A 204 -5.69 2.58 35.56
N LEU A 205 -4.58 1.86 35.35
CA LEU A 205 -3.45 2.36 34.55
C LEU A 205 -3.84 2.61 33.09
N ILE A 206 -4.58 1.67 32.47
CA ILE A 206 -5.08 1.84 31.09
C ILE A 206 -5.98 3.07 30.99
N ALA A 207 -6.88 3.29 31.95
CA ALA A 207 -7.74 4.47 31.96
C ALA A 207 -6.91 5.77 32.04
N GLY A 208 -5.85 5.79 32.84
CA GLY A 208 -4.89 6.89 32.90
C GLY A 208 -4.21 7.14 31.55
N LEU A 209 -3.65 6.09 30.93
CA LEU A 209 -3.00 6.18 29.61
C LEU A 209 -3.94 6.68 28.51
N GLN A 210 -5.21 6.25 28.52
CA GLN A 210 -6.23 6.71 27.58
C GLN A 210 -6.60 8.18 27.78
N ILE A 211 -6.60 8.66 29.03
CA ILE A 211 -6.82 10.08 29.32
C ILE A 211 -5.62 10.90 28.84
N GLU A 212 -4.39 10.44 29.04
CA GLU A 212 -3.19 11.12 28.50
C GLU A 212 -3.19 11.17 26.97
N ASP A 213 -3.59 10.08 26.30
CA ASP A 213 -3.76 10.05 24.83
C ASP A 213 -4.80 11.09 24.38
N ALA A 214 -5.95 11.16 25.07
CA ALA A 214 -6.99 12.14 24.78
C ALA A 214 -6.54 13.59 25.06
N GLN A 215 -5.78 13.83 26.14
CA GLN A 215 -5.17 15.14 26.44
C GLN A 215 -4.24 15.57 25.30
N ARG A 216 -3.35 14.69 24.84
CA ARG A 216 -2.44 14.98 23.72
C ARG A 216 -3.18 15.34 22.43
N GLN A 217 -4.18 14.55 22.05
CA GLN A 217 -4.99 14.83 20.86
C GLN A 217 -5.67 16.20 20.95
N LEU A 218 -6.19 16.56 22.12
CA LEU A 218 -6.83 17.84 22.36
C LEU A 218 -5.85 19.01 22.30
N VAL A 219 -4.64 18.88 22.85
CA VAL A 219 -3.57 19.90 22.73
C VAL A 219 -3.24 20.19 21.27
N VAL A 220 -3.09 19.14 20.45
CA VAL A 220 -2.81 19.29 19.01
C VAL A 220 -3.95 20.02 18.30
N GLN A 221 -5.20 19.67 18.59
CA GLN A 221 -6.37 20.33 17.99
C GLN A 221 -6.49 21.81 18.41
N VAL A 222 -6.22 22.13 19.68
CA VAL A 222 -6.22 23.51 20.16
C VAL A 222 -5.13 24.33 19.48
N ALA A 223 -3.91 23.79 19.34
CA ALA A 223 -2.81 24.48 18.68
C ALA A 223 -3.02 24.65 17.17
N GLY A 224 -3.71 23.72 16.52
CA GLY A 224 -3.99 23.73 15.08
C GLY A 224 -5.12 24.68 14.64
N THR A 225 -5.99 25.11 15.56
CA THR A 225 -7.18 25.90 15.22
C THR A 225 -6.88 27.41 15.27
N ARG A 226 -6.50 28.01 14.13
CA ARG A 226 -6.19 29.46 14.02
C ARG A 226 -7.42 30.37 13.89
N LEU A 227 -8.54 29.84 13.38
CA LEU A 227 -9.83 30.53 13.23
C LEU A 227 -10.91 29.55 13.71
N VAL A 228 -11.42 29.75 14.92
CA VAL A 228 -12.43 28.88 15.52
C VAL A 228 -13.80 29.29 14.99
N THR A 229 -14.45 28.43 14.21
CA THR A 229 -15.88 28.59 13.93
C THR A 229 -16.69 28.21 15.16
N ALA A 230 -17.90 28.78 15.34
CA ALA A 230 -18.74 28.47 16.51
C ALA A 230 -18.98 26.94 16.70
N ASP A 231 -19.10 26.19 15.60
CA ASP A 231 -19.22 24.72 15.61
C ASP A 231 -17.95 24.00 16.10
N GLN A 232 -16.77 24.51 15.75
CA GLN A 232 -15.50 23.97 16.25
C GLN A 232 -15.28 24.31 17.73
N GLU A 233 -15.74 25.48 18.17
CA GLU A 233 -15.69 25.89 19.57
C GLU A 233 -16.58 25.00 20.43
N ASP A 234 -17.80 24.71 19.98
CA ASP A 234 -18.75 23.83 20.67
C ASP A 234 -18.20 22.40 20.80
N LYS A 235 -17.64 21.83 19.71
CA LYS A 235 -16.96 20.53 19.74
C LYS A 235 -15.78 20.49 20.71
N LEU A 236 -15.00 21.57 20.76
CA LEU A 236 -13.88 21.68 21.68
C LEU A 236 -14.36 21.71 23.14
N HIS A 237 -15.47 22.42 23.42
CA HIS A 237 -16.12 22.43 24.73
C HIS A 237 -16.66 21.05 25.13
N ASP A 238 -17.27 20.32 24.21
CA ASP A 238 -17.75 18.96 24.43
C ASP A 238 -16.61 17.99 24.75
N TRP A 239 -15.51 18.05 23.99
CA TRP A 239 -14.32 17.24 24.27
C TRP A 239 -13.70 17.57 25.62
N ARG A 240 -13.59 18.86 25.97
CA ARG A 240 -13.12 19.32 27.30
C ARG A 240 -14.02 18.81 28.42
N ARG A 241 -15.35 18.88 28.26
CA ARG A 241 -16.33 18.40 29.25
C ARG A 241 -16.23 16.88 29.41
N ALA A 242 -16.16 16.13 28.32
CA ALA A 242 -16.00 14.68 28.34
C ALA A 242 -14.69 14.27 29.04
N LEU A 243 -13.60 15.01 28.80
CA LEU A 243 -12.31 14.79 29.44
C LEU A 243 -12.38 15.05 30.96
N LEU A 244 -13.02 16.14 31.40
CA LEU A 244 -13.24 16.42 32.83
C LEU A 244 -14.04 15.31 33.52
N VAL A 245 -15.08 14.77 32.87
CA VAL A 245 -15.85 13.65 33.41
C VAL A 245 -14.98 12.40 33.56
N LYS A 246 -14.12 12.10 32.57
CA LYS A 246 -13.18 10.97 32.63
C LYS A 246 -12.14 11.18 33.74
N ILE A 247 -11.56 12.37 33.86
CA ILE A 247 -10.61 12.74 34.93
C ILE A 247 -11.29 12.59 36.29
N GLY A 248 -12.52 13.08 36.47
CA GLY A 248 -13.25 12.94 37.74
C GLY A 248 -13.47 11.47 38.14
N LYS A 249 -13.82 10.60 37.18
CA LYS A 249 -13.92 9.14 37.42
C LYS A 249 -12.55 8.54 37.76
N PHE A 250 -11.51 8.93 37.05
CA PHE A 250 -10.13 8.49 37.29
C PHE A 250 -9.65 8.89 38.69
N ARG A 251 -9.91 10.12 39.16
CA ARG A 251 -9.55 10.58 40.51
C ARG A 251 -10.19 9.75 41.62
N LYS A 252 -11.42 9.25 41.43
CA LYS A 252 -12.08 8.35 42.40
C LYS A 252 -11.31 7.02 42.53
N LEU A 253 -10.84 6.46 41.42
CA LEU A 253 -10.01 5.25 41.42
C LEU A 253 -8.61 5.55 41.97
N GLN A 254 -8.05 6.72 41.64
CA GLN A 254 -6.73 7.15 42.10
C GLN A 254 -6.66 7.27 43.62
N LYS A 255 -7.73 7.71 44.31
CA LYS A 255 -7.77 7.71 45.78
C LYS A 255 -7.56 6.32 46.40
N ARG A 256 -7.92 5.25 45.67
CA ARG A 256 -7.78 3.86 46.12
C ARG A 256 -6.42 3.26 45.78
N PHE A 257 -5.91 3.50 44.58
CA PHE A 257 -4.65 2.91 44.10
C PHE A 257 -3.42 3.78 44.37
N MET A 258 -3.60 5.09 44.50
CA MET A 258 -2.54 6.08 44.67
C MET A 258 -2.95 7.19 45.65
N PRO A 259 -3.14 6.88 46.95
CA PRO A 259 -3.57 7.87 47.95
C PRO A 259 -2.60 9.06 48.06
N GLY A 260 -1.30 8.86 47.81
CA GLY A 260 -0.29 9.92 47.85
C GLY A 260 -0.44 10.95 46.72
N ALA A 261 -1.15 10.61 45.65
CA ALA A 261 -1.45 11.57 44.59
C ALA A 261 -2.35 12.70 45.07
N ALA A 262 -3.21 12.48 46.09
CA ALA A 262 -4.05 13.53 46.65
C ALA A 262 -3.22 14.67 47.27
N VAL A 263 -2.11 14.32 47.95
CA VAL A 263 -1.17 15.28 48.53
C VAL A 263 -0.46 16.05 47.43
N ALA A 264 0.07 15.36 46.42
CA ALA A 264 0.74 15.99 45.28
C ALA A 264 -0.19 16.91 44.46
N ILE A 265 -1.48 16.58 44.37
CA ILE A 265 -2.47 17.48 43.76
C ILE A 265 -2.60 18.74 44.60
N LEU A 266 -2.84 18.62 45.90
CA LEU A 266 -3.02 19.77 46.81
C LEU A 266 -1.79 20.67 46.82
N ASP A 267 -0.59 20.11 46.91
CA ASP A 267 0.65 20.89 46.88
C ASP A 267 0.76 21.70 45.58
N ALA A 268 0.46 21.08 44.44
CA ALA A 268 0.45 21.77 43.15
C ALA A 268 -0.73 22.75 42.97
N GLU A 269 -1.78 22.66 43.79
CA GLU A 269 -2.83 23.70 43.84
C GLU A 269 -2.38 24.88 44.69
N ASN A 270 -1.70 24.63 45.81
CA ASN A 270 -1.17 25.67 46.70
C ASN A 270 -0.03 26.47 46.05
N GLU A 271 0.74 25.84 45.16
CA GLU A 271 1.77 26.53 44.36
C GLU A 271 1.17 27.46 43.27
N ARG A 272 -0.10 27.28 42.90
CA ARG A 272 -0.79 28.23 42.02
C ARG A 272 -1.25 29.42 42.86
N GLY A 273 -0.86 30.63 42.46
CA GLY A 273 -1.38 31.85 43.08
C GLY A 273 -2.92 31.88 43.07
N GLU A 274 -3.53 32.45 44.10
CA GLU A 274 -4.98 32.46 44.32
C GLU A 274 -5.78 33.06 43.13
N ASP A 275 -5.15 33.94 42.35
CA ASP A 275 -5.73 34.59 41.16
C ASP A 275 -5.51 33.83 39.83
N ALA A 276 -4.87 32.66 39.85
CA ALA A 276 -4.59 31.90 38.63
C ALA A 276 -5.86 31.23 38.07
N ALA A 277 -6.11 31.40 36.77
CA ALA A 277 -7.24 30.77 36.10
C ALA A 277 -7.18 29.23 36.23
N PRO A 278 -8.34 28.53 36.28
CA PRO A 278 -8.39 27.07 36.36
C PRO A 278 -7.62 26.42 35.21
N GLN A 279 -6.88 25.36 35.52
CA GLN A 279 -6.19 24.59 34.49
C GLN A 279 -7.18 24.04 33.47
N LYS A 280 -6.86 24.24 32.19
CA LYS A 280 -7.65 23.64 31.10
C LYS A 280 -7.56 22.11 31.17
N PRO A 281 -8.63 21.36 30.81
CA PRO A 281 -8.67 19.90 30.95
C PRO A 281 -7.51 19.15 30.28
N GLU A 282 -7.07 19.65 29.12
CA GLU A 282 -5.92 19.15 28.37
C GLU A 282 -4.57 19.25 29.12
N ASN A 283 -4.45 20.16 30.09
CA ASN A 283 -3.22 20.45 30.82
C ASN A 283 -3.24 19.95 32.27
N ILE A 284 -4.35 19.32 32.72
CA ILE A 284 -4.46 18.80 34.09
C ILE A 284 -3.50 17.62 34.25
N LYS A 285 -2.51 17.75 35.13
CA LYS A 285 -1.57 16.67 35.45
C LYS A 285 -2.29 15.52 36.15
N LEU A 286 -2.23 14.32 35.58
CA LEU A 286 -2.94 13.16 36.13
C LEU A 286 -2.28 12.57 37.38
N TRP A 287 -0.99 12.81 37.59
CA TRP A 287 -0.22 12.21 38.69
C TRP A 287 -0.24 10.67 38.62
N MET A 288 0.05 10.15 37.41
CA MET A 288 0.38 8.74 37.20
C MET A 288 1.64 8.36 38.00
N PRO A 289 1.94 7.08 38.25
CA PRO A 289 3.15 6.70 38.98
C PRO A 289 4.41 7.35 38.38
N SER A 290 4.54 7.40 37.06
CA SER A 290 5.63 8.09 36.35
C SER A 290 5.74 9.61 36.60
N GLN A 291 4.69 10.24 37.12
CA GLN A 291 4.59 11.69 37.34
C GLN A 291 4.68 12.08 38.82
N MET A 292 4.75 11.09 39.72
CA MET A 292 4.86 11.29 41.16
C MET A 292 6.28 11.67 41.55
N PRO A 293 6.47 12.51 42.59
CA PRO A 293 7.78 12.74 43.17
C PRO A 293 8.39 11.42 43.67
N VAL A 294 9.71 11.27 43.54
CA VAL A 294 10.44 10.05 43.96
C VAL A 294 10.19 9.72 45.44
N SER A 295 10.03 10.73 46.28
CA SER A 295 9.68 10.61 47.71
C SER A 295 8.29 10.01 47.98
N ALA A 296 7.37 10.08 47.02
CA ALA A 296 5.98 9.62 47.10
C ALA A 296 5.72 8.29 46.36
N LEU A 297 6.74 7.73 45.68
CA LEU A 297 6.69 6.43 45.00
C LEU A 297 6.73 5.23 45.96
N ASN A 298 7.04 5.46 47.25
CA ASN A 298 7.21 4.40 48.24
C ASN A 298 5.84 3.74 48.59
N PRO A 299 5.72 2.39 48.63
CA PRO A 299 4.46 1.70 48.93
C PRO A 299 3.84 2.06 50.28
N SER A 300 4.66 2.53 51.22
CA SER A 300 4.26 2.95 52.56
C SER A 300 3.62 4.34 52.64
N ARG A 301 3.68 5.16 51.57
CA ARG A 301 3.19 6.56 51.61
C ARG A 301 2.28 6.99 50.46
N GLY A 302 2.20 6.28 49.32
CA GLY A 302 1.42 6.85 48.23
C GLY A 302 0.97 6.03 47.03
N CYS A 303 1.56 4.86 46.73
CA CYS A 303 1.27 4.09 45.51
C CYS A 303 1.11 2.59 45.82
N ALA A 304 0.08 1.95 45.29
CA ALA A 304 -0.15 0.51 45.49
C ALA A 304 1.03 -0.33 44.96
N THR A 305 1.36 -1.40 45.68
CA THR A 305 2.46 -2.30 45.32
C THR A 305 2.26 -2.90 43.94
N GLY A 306 3.31 -2.90 43.10
CA GLY A 306 3.29 -3.46 41.75
C GLY A 306 2.86 -2.49 40.64
N LEU A 307 2.25 -1.34 40.98
CA LEU A 307 1.72 -0.40 40.00
C LEU A 307 2.82 0.24 39.14
N ILE A 308 3.99 0.50 39.73
CA ILE A 308 5.19 1.02 39.04
C ILE A 308 5.67 0.01 37.99
N ALA A 309 5.78 -1.28 38.35
CA ALA A 309 6.23 -2.31 37.43
C ALA A 309 5.25 -2.52 36.26
N MET A 310 3.95 -2.48 36.54
CA MET A 310 2.90 -2.55 35.52
C MET A 310 2.96 -1.35 34.57
N GLU A 311 3.11 -0.12 35.09
CA GLU A 311 3.26 1.06 34.23
C GLU A 311 4.54 0.97 33.39
N THR A 312 5.68 0.53 33.96
CA THR A 312 6.93 0.33 33.20
C THR A 312 6.74 -0.63 32.03
N LYS A 313 6.09 -1.79 32.23
CA LYS A 313 5.76 -2.73 31.13
C LYS A 313 4.91 -2.06 30.05
N LEU A 314 3.87 -1.32 30.45
CA LEU A 314 2.96 -0.63 29.52
C LEU A 314 3.68 0.47 28.73
N ARG A 315 4.54 1.27 29.37
CA ARG A 315 5.31 2.34 28.70
C ARG A 315 6.37 1.79 27.74
N ALA A 316 7.04 0.70 28.10
CA ALA A 316 7.97 0.02 27.20
C ALA A 316 7.26 -0.49 25.94
N SER A 317 6.08 -1.09 26.09
CA SER A 317 5.25 -1.51 24.96
C SER A 317 4.78 -0.31 24.12
N GLN A 318 4.40 0.81 24.75
CA GLN A 318 4.06 2.05 24.03
C GLN A 318 5.24 2.59 23.20
N CYS A 319 6.47 2.57 23.73
CA CYS A 319 7.66 2.98 23.00
C CYS A 319 7.91 2.10 21.77
N LEU A 320 7.87 0.77 21.93
CA LEU A 320 8.09 -0.17 20.82
C LEU A 320 7.03 -0.02 19.73
N ASN A 321 5.75 -0.05 20.10
CA ASN A 321 4.64 0.09 19.15
C ASN A 321 4.64 1.48 18.47
N ALA A 322 5.01 2.54 19.19
CA ALA A 322 5.16 3.87 18.61
C ALA A 322 6.31 3.93 17.60
N LEU A 323 7.46 3.29 17.86
CA LEU A 323 8.58 3.23 16.89
C LEU A 323 8.21 2.45 15.63
N VAL A 324 7.53 1.31 15.76
CA VAL A 324 7.04 0.53 14.60
C VAL A 324 6.11 1.38 13.74
N THR A 325 5.13 2.04 14.37
CA THR A 325 4.17 2.90 13.66
C THR A 325 4.86 4.13 13.07
N LEU A 326 5.85 4.72 13.77
CA LEU A 326 6.63 5.87 13.31
C LEU A 326 7.43 5.52 12.04
N ARG A 327 8.14 4.39 12.03
CA ARG A 327 8.88 3.89 10.86
C ARG A 327 7.95 3.68 9.66
N ALA A 328 6.81 3.03 9.88
CA ALA A 328 5.81 2.81 8.83
C ALA A 328 5.25 4.13 8.27
N CYS A 329 4.92 5.10 9.13
CA CYS A 329 4.45 6.42 8.71
C CYS A 329 5.54 7.22 7.98
N LEU A 330 6.80 7.13 8.39
CA LEU A 330 7.93 7.77 7.72
C LEU A 330 8.17 7.17 6.32
N HIS A 331 8.10 5.84 6.18
CA HIS A 331 8.13 5.19 4.87
C HIS A 331 6.95 5.62 3.99
N ALA A 332 5.72 5.61 4.53
CA ALA A 332 4.53 6.04 3.80
C ALA A 332 4.63 7.52 3.36
N LYS A 333 5.12 8.40 4.23
CA LYS A 333 5.34 9.81 3.92
C LYS A 333 6.41 9.99 2.85
N ARG A 334 7.52 9.23 2.92
CA ARG A 334 8.56 9.23 1.88
C ARG A 334 7.97 8.80 0.54
N PHE A 335 7.26 7.67 0.51
CA PHE A 335 6.57 7.18 -0.69
C PHE A 335 5.58 8.21 -1.25
N LEU A 336 4.73 8.84 -0.42
CA LEU A 336 3.75 9.83 -0.88
C LEU A 336 4.41 11.10 -1.44
N ILE A 337 5.51 11.55 -0.84
CA ILE A 337 6.30 12.68 -1.35
C ILE A 337 6.90 12.32 -2.71
N THR A 338 7.55 11.16 -2.80
CA THR A 338 8.14 10.62 -4.02
C THR A 338 7.08 10.44 -5.11
N PHE A 339 5.93 9.85 -4.79
CA PHE A 339 4.78 9.71 -5.66
C PHE A 339 4.23 11.06 -6.10
N ARG A 340 4.04 12.04 -5.20
CA ARG A 340 3.56 13.38 -5.57
C ARG A 340 4.48 14.04 -6.58
N ASN A 341 5.78 14.09 -6.28
CA ASN A 341 6.78 14.75 -7.11
C ASN A 341 6.79 14.20 -8.54
N ALA A 342 6.38 12.96 -8.68
CA ALA A 342 6.42 12.18 -9.89
C ALA A 342 5.18 12.18 -10.76
N ASN A 343 4.06 12.20 -10.07
CA ASN A 343 2.82 11.67 -10.61
C ASN A 343 1.70 12.72 -10.57
N VAL A 344 1.88 13.77 -9.77
CA VAL A 344 0.84 14.76 -9.48
C VAL A 344 1.15 16.07 -10.19
N THR A 345 0.25 16.48 -11.08
CA THR A 345 0.32 17.80 -11.72
C THR A 345 -1.02 18.50 -11.79
N GLY A 346 -0.95 19.83 -11.86
CA GLY A 346 -2.11 20.70 -11.70
C GLY A 346 -2.39 21.02 -10.22
N GLN A 347 -2.98 22.19 -10.00
CA GLN A 347 -3.12 22.78 -8.67
C GLN A 347 -4.01 21.94 -7.74
N ILE A 348 -5.17 21.46 -8.22
CA ILE A 348 -6.13 20.69 -7.41
C ILE A 348 -5.55 19.37 -6.91
N GLN A 349 -4.88 18.60 -7.79
CA GLN A 349 -4.29 17.31 -7.42
C GLN A 349 -3.07 17.50 -6.52
N SER A 350 -2.29 18.56 -6.75
CA SER A 350 -1.18 18.95 -5.88
C SER A 350 -1.69 19.28 -4.48
N THR A 351 -2.79 20.02 -4.36
CA THR A 351 -3.43 20.32 -3.07
C THR A 351 -3.90 19.04 -2.38
N LYS A 352 -4.57 18.11 -3.08
CA LYS A 352 -5.01 16.84 -2.47
C LYS A 352 -3.84 15.97 -1.99
N ALA A 353 -2.78 15.85 -2.81
CA ALA A 353 -1.59 15.11 -2.43
C ALA A 353 -0.84 15.78 -1.27
N ARG A 354 -0.81 17.12 -1.23
CA ARG A 354 -0.31 17.90 -0.10
C ARG A 354 -1.10 17.58 1.16
N THR A 355 -2.43 17.62 1.12
CA THR A 355 -3.29 17.27 2.25
C THR A 355 -3.01 15.86 2.76
N LEU A 356 -2.83 14.87 1.87
CA LEU A 356 -2.48 13.50 2.28
C LEU A 356 -1.09 13.42 2.93
N ILE A 357 -0.08 14.10 2.37
CA ILE A 357 1.27 14.17 2.95
C ILE A 357 1.24 14.86 4.32
N ASP A 358 0.45 15.92 4.45
CA ASP A 358 0.27 16.66 5.70
C ASP A 358 -0.42 15.78 6.75
N GLN A 359 -1.47 15.02 6.39
CA GLN A 359 -2.13 14.05 7.27
C GLN A 359 -1.18 12.95 7.75
N VAL A 360 -0.35 12.38 6.88
CA VAL A 360 0.67 11.40 7.30
C VAL A 360 1.75 12.09 8.14
N GLY A 361 2.10 13.35 7.84
CA GLY A 361 2.99 14.17 8.66
C GLY A 361 2.47 14.41 10.07
N GLU A 362 1.18 14.73 10.22
CA GLU A 362 0.49 14.85 11.51
C GLU A 362 0.55 13.53 12.28
N ARG A 363 0.36 12.40 11.58
CA ARG A 363 0.47 11.06 12.19
C ARG A 363 1.89 10.71 12.63
N VAL A 364 2.92 11.09 11.85
CA VAL A 364 4.34 10.97 12.23
C VAL A 364 4.59 11.72 13.54
N GLU A 365 4.14 12.97 13.63
CA GLU A 365 4.35 13.78 14.84
C GLU A 365 3.56 13.21 16.03
N ALA A 366 2.33 12.75 15.83
CA ALA A 366 1.55 12.10 16.88
C ALA A 366 2.25 10.83 17.43
N CYS A 367 2.84 10.01 16.55
CA CYS A 367 3.61 8.84 16.97
C CYS A 367 4.90 9.23 17.70
N ALA A 368 5.59 10.27 17.21
CA ALA A 368 6.81 10.80 17.84
C ALA A 368 6.52 11.35 19.24
N GLN A 369 5.42 12.10 19.41
CA GLN A 369 4.98 12.60 20.72
C GLN A 369 4.61 11.46 21.67
N LYS A 370 3.89 10.43 21.19
CA LYS A 370 3.58 9.24 21.98
C LYS A 370 4.86 8.54 22.46
N TYR A 371 5.86 8.39 21.59
CA TYR A 371 7.16 7.84 21.96
C TYR A 371 7.88 8.70 23.01
N ARG A 372 8.02 10.02 22.77
CA ARG A 372 8.71 10.95 23.69
C ARG A 372 8.05 10.96 25.07
N HIS A 373 6.72 10.94 25.13
CA HIS A 373 5.98 10.89 26.39
C HIS A 373 6.20 9.57 27.13
N ALA A 374 6.08 8.43 26.44
CA ALA A 374 6.30 7.12 27.05
C ALA A 374 7.77 6.94 27.50
N HIS A 375 8.72 7.47 26.73
CA HIS A 375 10.14 7.47 27.05
C HIS A 375 10.45 8.32 28.28
N GLY A 376 9.89 9.54 28.37
CA GLY A 376 10.01 10.38 29.56
C GLY A 376 9.43 9.71 30.80
N ALA A 377 8.26 9.05 30.67
CA ALA A 377 7.66 8.30 31.75
C ALA A 377 8.52 7.11 32.20
N LEU A 378 9.18 6.40 31.27
CA LEU A 378 10.12 5.32 31.59
C LEU A 378 11.34 5.84 32.37
N ILE A 379 11.90 6.97 31.95
CA ILE A 379 13.04 7.59 32.66
C ILE A 379 12.68 7.90 34.11
N SER A 380 11.47 8.42 34.36
CA SER A 380 11.00 8.73 35.71
C SER A 380 10.68 7.51 36.57
N LEU A 381 10.24 6.39 35.97
CA LEU A 381 9.87 5.15 36.69
C LEU A 381 11.09 4.27 37.00
N ASN A 382 11.94 4.04 35.99
CA ASN A 382 13.09 3.16 36.08
C ASN A 382 14.13 3.52 35.01
N PRO A 383 15.21 4.23 35.37
CA PRO A 383 16.29 4.60 34.45
C PRO A 383 16.92 3.41 33.71
N ASP A 384 17.01 2.24 34.33
CA ASP A 384 17.59 1.03 33.70
C ASP A 384 16.69 0.49 32.59
N SER A 385 15.37 0.56 32.77
CA SER A 385 14.41 0.19 31.73
C SER A 385 14.39 1.22 30.58
N ALA A 386 14.68 2.49 30.90
CA ALA A 386 14.78 3.56 29.91
C ALA A 386 16.07 3.50 29.09
N ALA A 387 17.16 2.92 29.61
CA ALA A 387 18.44 2.80 28.92
C ALA A 387 18.35 2.04 27.57
N ARG A 388 17.32 1.19 27.42
CA ARG A 388 17.02 0.46 26.18
C ARG A 388 16.40 1.33 25.08
N PHE A 389 15.96 2.54 25.40
CA PHE A 389 15.26 3.46 24.51
C PHE A 389 16.04 4.77 24.40
N ARG A 390 16.32 5.23 23.18
CA ARG A 390 17.03 6.50 22.96
C ARG A 390 16.05 7.67 22.87
N GLU A 391 16.53 8.86 23.20
CA GLU A 391 15.80 10.11 23.01
C GLU A 391 15.50 10.33 21.52
N LEU A 392 14.24 10.59 21.17
CA LEU A 392 13.80 10.86 19.79
C LEU A 392 13.83 12.34 19.48
N ARG A 393 14.84 12.77 18.72
CA ARG A 393 15.03 14.18 18.34
C ARG A 393 14.21 14.53 17.09
N PRO A 394 13.90 15.81 16.84
CA PRO A 394 13.24 16.24 15.60
C PRO A 394 14.02 15.85 14.34
N GLU A 395 15.35 15.80 14.41
CA GLU A 395 16.20 15.37 13.30
C GLU A 395 15.94 13.91 12.88
N ASP A 396 15.59 13.05 13.83
CA ASP A 396 15.39 11.61 13.60
C ASP A 396 14.14 11.29 12.78
N ILE A 397 13.16 12.19 12.81
CA ILE A 397 11.90 12.08 12.06
C ILE A 397 11.92 12.87 10.74
N THR A 398 13.06 13.48 10.41
CA THR A 398 13.21 14.25 9.17
C THR A 398 13.53 13.30 8.02
N LEU A 399 12.65 13.26 7.01
CA LEU A 399 12.89 12.53 5.78
C LEU A 399 13.83 13.35 4.88
N ASP A 400 14.91 12.73 4.41
CA ASP A 400 15.75 13.34 3.39
C ASP A 400 14.94 13.63 2.13
N GLY A 401 15.13 14.84 1.61
CA GLY A 401 14.43 15.38 0.47
C GLY A 401 14.79 14.69 -0.84
N ASP A 402 13.74 14.61 -1.67
CA ASP A 402 13.70 14.56 -3.13
C ASP A 402 14.48 13.46 -3.86
N ALA A 403 13.71 12.63 -4.57
CA ALA A 403 13.87 12.24 -5.98
C ALA A 403 13.43 10.79 -6.15
N GLY A 404 12.56 10.53 -7.13
CA GLY A 404 12.34 9.17 -7.63
C GLY A 404 10.92 8.86 -8.02
N GLU A 405 10.43 9.48 -9.09
CA GLU A 405 9.19 9.06 -9.74
C GLU A 405 9.05 7.55 -9.87
N SER A 406 7.95 6.96 -9.40
CA SER A 406 7.91 5.51 -9.24
C SER A 406 6.51 4.91 -9.44
N ASP A 407 6.33 4.27 -10.59
CA ASP A 407 5.44 3.15 -10.90
C ASP A 407 3.95 3.41 -11.07
N ALA A 408 3.23 3.88 -10.04
CA ALA A 408 1.78 3.91 -10.08
C ALA A 408 1.21 4.95 -11.08
N ALA A 409 1.93 6.03 -11.39
CA ALA A 409 1.51 6.87 -12.51
C ALA A 409 2.06 6.46 -13.85
N ALA A 410 3.11 5.65 -13.91
CA ALA A 410 3.49 4.99 -15.14
C ALA A 410 2.40 4.00 -15.57
N ARG A 411 1.88 3.17 -14.64
CA ARG A 411 0.68 2.34 -14.82
C ARG A 411 -0.54 3.16 -15.22
N LYS A 412 -0.79 4.28 -14.53
CA LYS A 412 -1.88 5.19 -14.91
C LYS A 412 -1.68 5.79 -16.31
N LYS A 413 -0.46 6.20 -16.67
CA LYS A 413 -0.12 6.70 -18.02
C LYS A 413 -0.39 5.59 -19.06
N LEU A 414 0.06 4.36 -18.83
CA LEU A 414 -0.23 3.20 -19.68
C LEU A 414 -1.73 2.92 -19.83
N ALA A 415 -2.47 2.94 -18.72
CA ALA A 415 -3.92 2.71 -18.70
C ALA A 415 -4.70 3.81 -19.45
N MET A 416 -4.21 5.05 -19.42
CA MET A 416 -4.82 6.19 -20.10
C MET A 416 -4.41 6.29 -21.58
N ILE A 417 -3.34 5.62 -22.00
CA ILE A 417 -2.94 5.53 -23.41
C ILE A 417 -3.99 4.70 -24.17
N GLY A 418 -4.82 5.38 -24.96
CA GLY A 418 -5.93 4.80 -25.73
C GLY A 418 -7.32 5.07 -25.16
N ALA A 419 -7.44 5.69 -23.98
CA ALA A 419 -8.70 5.98 -23.30
C ALA A 419 -9.42 7.27 -23.76
N GLY A 420 -9.11 7.80 -24.95
CA GLY A 420 -9.67 9.07 -25.45
C GLY A 420 -8.80 10.31 -25.13
N ARG A 421 -9.06 11.42 -25.85
CA ARG A 421 -8.17 12.59 -25.99
C ARG A 421 -7.87 13.31 -24.66
N GLY A 422 -6.57 13.48 -24.33
CA GLY A 422 -6.10 14.66 -23.57
C GLY A 422 -5.30 14.44 -22.29
N ALA A 423 -4.11 13.80 -22.34
CA ALA A 423 -3.18 13.83 -21.20
C ALA A 423 -1.78 14.28 -21.64
N ARG A 424 -1.32 15.45 -21.13
CA ARG A 424 0.06 15.95 -21.25
C ARG A 424 0.91 15.46 -20.08
N ALA A 425 2.18 15.15 -20.35
CA ALA A 425 3.18 14.80 -19.34
C ALA A 425 3.87 16.06 -18.78
N PRO A 426 4.30 16.07 -17.50
CA PRO A 426 5.12 17.13 -16.94
C PRO A 426 6.61 16.79 -16.95
N ARG A 427 7.42 17.85 -16.92
CA ARG A 427 8.89 17.87 -16.92
C ARG A 427 9.38 18.03 -15.47
N ASN A 428 10.32 17.19 -15.02
CA ASN A 428 11.59 17.54 -14.35
C ASN A 428 12.05 16.47 -13.33
N ALA A 429 13.28 15.98 -13.52
CA ALA A 429 14.18 15.38 -12.51
C ALA A 429 15.15 16.50 -12.02
N ALA A 430 15.99 16.44 -10.97
CA ALA A 430 16.37 15.50 -9.90
C ALA A 430 17.02 16.36 -8.78
N GLY A 431 17.28 15.81 -7.58
CA GLY A 431 18.11 16.48 -6.56
C GLY A 431 18.63 15.52 -5.49
N THR A 432 19.95 15.44 -5.32
CA THR A 432 20.69 14.57 -4.38
C THR A 432 20.69 15.05 -2.93
N SER A 433 20.55 14.17 -1.94
CA SER A 433 20.86 14.46 -0.52
C SER A 433 21.85 13.46 0.07
N LYS A 434 22.90 13.99 0.73
CA LYS A 434 23.95 13.26 1.46
C LYS A 434 23.66 13.31 2.98
N ARG A 435 22.85 12.39 3.52
CA ARG A 435 22.64 12.30 4.98
C ARG A 435 22.72 10.86 5.48
N LEU A 436 23.33 10.70 6.66
CA LEU A 436 23.50 9.44 7.39
C LEU A 436 22.16 8.97 8.00
N MET A 437 21.89 7.67 7.92
CA MET A 437 20.66 7.01 8.38
C MET A 437 20.42 7.24 9.89
N SER A 438 19.23 7.73 10.27
CA SER A 438 18.88 7.97 11.68
C SER A 438 18.84 6.68 12.52
N TRP A 439 19.16 6.78 13.81
CA TRP A 439 19.16 5.65 14.75
C TRP A 439 17.79 4.99 14.93
N ILE A 440 16.69 5.67 14.58
CA ILE A 440 15.36 5.06 14.63
C ILE A 440 15.26 3.85 13.68
N TRP A 441 16.14 3.76 12.68
CA TRP A 441 16.28 2.62 11.78
C TRP A 441 17.17 1.50 12.34
N MET A 442 17.87 1.76 13.45
CA MET A 442 18.83 0.86 14.09
C MET A 442 18.44 0.49 15.54
N ALA A 443 17.28 0.92 16.03
CA ALA A 443 16.86 0.65 17.42
C ALA A 443 16.22 -0.75 17.57
N PRO A 444 16.65 -1.59 18.54
CA PRO A 444 16.19 -2.98 18.68
C PRO A 444 14.91 -3.10 19.50
N GLY A 445 14.08 -4.09 19.14
CA GLY A 445 12.88 -4.51 19.86
C GLY A 445 12.96 -5.93 20.45
N ALA A 446 14.10 -6.62 20.36
CA ALA A 446 14.52 -7.73 21.19
C ALA A 446 16.01 -7.96 20.90
N LEU A 447 16.79 -8.29 21.93
CA LEU A 447 18.18 -8.72 21.77
C LEU A 447 18.20 -9.92 20.81
N ASP A 448 19.17 -9.91 19.90
CA ASP A 448 19.47 -10.85 18.78
C ASP A 448 18.93 -10.49 17.37
N ASP A 449 18.01 -9.53 17.21
CA ASP A 449 17.32 -9.27 15.92
C ASP A 449 17.59 -7.87 15.27
N GLU A 450 18.68 -7.18 15.66
CA GLU A 450 19.06 -5.86 15.08
C GLU A 450 19.37 -5.92 13.58
N GLU A 451 20.21 -6.87 13.19
CA GLU A 451 20.55 -7.14 11.79
C GLU A 451 19.32 -7.67 11.05
N VAL A 452 18.53 -8.53 11.70
CA VAL A 452 17.36 -9.20 11.12
C VAL A 452 16.27 -8.21 10.69
N HIS A 453 15.95 -7.18 11.47
CA HIS A 453 14.91 -6.19 11.10
C HIS A 453 15.32 -5.25 9.98
N LEU A 454 16.57 -4.76 10.00
CA LEU A 454 17.13 -3.99 8.90
C LEU A 454 17.19 -4.85 7.64
N HIS A 455 17.65 -6.09 7.78
CA HIS A 455 17.73 -7.07 6.72
C HIS A 455 16.35 -7.42 6.15
N GLU A 456 15.31 -7.56 6.97
CA GLU A 456 13.94 -7.82 6.50
C GLU A 456 13.31 -6.63 5.78
N SER A 457 13.56 -5.40 6.23
CA SER A 457 13.04 -4.19 5.59
C SER A 457 13.75 -3.93 4.26
N VAL A 458 15.08 -4.10 4.23
CA VAL A 458 15.88 -4.03 3.01
C VAL A 458 15.50 -5.15 2.05
N ARG A 459 15.22 -6.36 2.56
CA ARG A 459 14.67 -7.48 1.77
C ARG A 459 13.36 -7.08 1.11
N VAL A 460 12.38 -6.59 1.87
CA VAL A 460 11.06 -6.22 1.30
C VAL A 460 11.23 -5.17 0.20
N GLU A 461 12.02 -4.12 0.41
CA GLU A 461 12.26 -3.11 -0.62
C GLU A 461 13.02 -3.69 -1.83
N TRP A 462 14.01 -4.55 -1.60
CA TRP A 462 14.74 -5.23 -2.68
C TRP A 462 13.84 -6.15 -3.49
N VAL A 463 12.98 -6.93 -2.84
CA VAL A 463 12.01 -7.84 -3.47
C VAL A 463 10.97 -7.04 -4.26
N HIS A 464 10.48 -5.91 -3.73
CA HIS A 464 9.57 -4.99 -4.44
C HIS A 464 10.22 -4.34 -5.65
N THR A 465 11.47 -3.87 -5.51
CA THR A 465 12.23 -3.26 -6.62
C THR A 465 12.55 -4.30 -7.69
N ARG A 466 12.88 -5.53 -7.30
CA ARG A 466 13.03 -6.66 -8.22
C ARG A 466 11.73 -6.94 -8.96
N ALA A 467 10.61 -7.01 -8.25
CA ALA A 467 9.31 -7.27 -8.87
C ALA A 467 8.96 -6.19 -9.89
N ARG A 468 9.11 -4.90 -9.55
CA ARG A 468 8.94 -3.77 -10.50
C ARG A 468 9.82 -3.93 -11.74
N LYS A 469 11.13 -4.13 -11.54
CA LYS A 469 12.10 -4.35 -12.63
C LYS A 469 11.65 -5.47 -13.57
N VAL A 470 11.27 -6.62 -13.02
CA VAL A 470 10.81 -7.78 -13.80
C VAL A 470 9.48 -7.49 -14.51
N ARG A 471 8.51 -6.82 -13.87
CA ARG A 471 7.22 -6.48 -14.50
C ARG A 471 7.40 -5.54 -15.69
N TRP A 472 8.25 -4.52 -15.58
CA TRP A 472 8.52 -3.62 -16.70
C TRP A 472 9.30 -4.28 -17.84
N GLU A 473 10.22 -5.19 -17.51
CA GLU A 473 10.86 -6.02 -18.54
C GLU A 473 9.81 -6.87 -19.27
N GLU A 474 8.94 -7.57 -18.54
CA GLU A 474 7.83 -8.35 -19.11
C GLU A 474 6.88 -7.48 -19.96
N GLU A 475 6.54 -6.27 -19.52
CA GLU A 475 5.67 -5.35 -20.26
C GLU A 475 6.29 -4.97 -21.61
N VAL A 476 7.60 -4.66 -21.65
CA VAL A 476 8.29 -4.36 -22.92
C VAL A 476 8.26 -5.56 -23.86
N HIS A 477 8.48 -6.78 -23.36
CA HIS A 477 8.41 -7.99 -24.17
C HIS A 477 6.98 -8.24 -24.66
N THR A 478 5.99 -8.13 -23.76
CA THR A 478 4.57 -8.35 -24.05
C THR A 478 4.07 -7.37 -25.11
N LEU A 479 4.37 -6.07 -24.98
CA LEU A 479 3.97 -5.06 -25.96
C LEU A 479 4.59 -5.30 -27.34
N ARG A 480 5.84 -5.76 -27.41
CA ARG A 480 6.48 -6.14 -28.68
C ARG A 480 5.78 -7.33 -29.33
N GLU A 481 5.46 -8.35 -28.54
CA GLU A 481 4.71 -9.52 -29.00
C GLU A 481 3.28 -9.16 -29.42
N GLU A 482 2.59 -8.29 -28.68
CA GLU A 482 1.28 -7.76 -29.06
C GLU A 482 1.34 -7.06 -30.41
N MET A 483 2.30 -6.14 -30.61
CA MET A 483 2.49 -5.46 -31.89
C MET A 483 2.75 -6.47 -33.02
N TRP A 484 3.59 -7.48 -32.80
CA TRP A 484 3.86 -8.49 -33.81
C TRP A 484 2.63 -9.36 -34.14
N ARG A 485 1.89 -9.79 -33.12
CA ARG A 485 0.65 -10.56 -33.25
C ARG A 485 -0.42 -9.77 -33.99
N VAL A 486 -0.53 -8.45 -33.77
CA VAL A 486 -1.43 -7.58 -34.53
C VAL A 486 -1.09 -7.61 -36.02
N LEU A 487 0.19 -7.46 -36.40
CA LEU A 487 0.57 -7.56 -37.83
C LEU A 487 0.25 -8.93 -38.42
N ARG A 488 0.54 -10.01 -37.70
CA ARG A 488 0.23 -11.38 -38.15
C ARG A 488 -1.26 -11.61 -38.31
N TYR A 489 -2.05 -11.12 -37.37
CA TYR A 489 -3.50 -11.19 -37.43
C TYR A 489 -4.04 -10.48 -38.66
N LEU A 490 -3.52 -9.29 -38.99
CA LEU A 490 -3.93 -8.57 -40.20
C LEU A 490 -3.58 -9.31 -41.49
N VAL A 491 -2.44 -10.02 -41.54
CA VAL A 491 -2.10 -10.91 -42.67
C VAL A 491 -3.09 -12.05 -42.78
N TRP A 492 -3.37 -12.72 -41.67
CA TRP A 492 -4.32 -13.82 -41.63
C TRP A 492 -5.72 -13.37 -42.03
N GLN A 493 -6.20 -12.24 -41.51
CA GLN A 493 -7.50 -11.65 -41.88
C GLN A 493 -7.57 -11.32 -43.36
N SER A 494 -6.51 -10.72 -43.92
CA SER A 494 -6.41 -10.42 -45.35
C SER A 494 -6.51 -11.68 -46.21
N ALA A 495 -5.82 -12.76 -45.84
CA ALA A 495 -5.93 -14.06 -46.52
C ALA A 495 -7.32 -14.70 -46.36
N TRP A 496 -7.89 -14.61 -45.15
CA TRP A 496 -9.23 -15.12 -44.82
C TRP A 496 -10.32 -14.46 -45.66
N TRP A 497 -10.19 -13.14 -45.94
CA TRP A 497 -11.09 -12.43 -46.85
C TRP A 497 -10.88 -12.83 -48.31
N ARG A 498 -9.63 -13.00 -48.77
CA ARG A 498 -9.35 -13.47 -50.14
C ARG A 498 -9.93 -14.86 -50.42
N ALA A 499 -9.90 -15.76 -49.43
CA ALA A 499 -10.49 -17.08 -49.56
C ALA A 499 -12.02 -17.06 -49.73
N ARG A 500 -12.69 -15.93 -49.45
CA ARG A 500 -14.16 -15.77 -49.54
C ARG A 500 -14.66 -15.20 -50.84
N VAL A 501 -13.76 -14.88 -51.77
CA VAL A 501 -14.11 -14.30 -53.07
C VAL A 501 -15.13 -15.16 -53.82
N GLU A 502 -15.12 -16.47 -53.61
CA GLU A 502 -16.02 -17.44 -54.25
C GLU A 502 -16.87 -18.20 -53.23
N SER A 503 -17.10 -17.62 -52.04
CA SER A 503 -17.86 -18.26 -50.95
C SER A 503 -19.33 -18.56 -51.28
N ARG A 504 -19.85 -17.99 -52.36
CA ARG A 504 -21.21 -18.21 -52.86
C ARG A 504 -21.19 -18.62 -54.33
N PRO A 505 -20.83 -19.87 -54.65
CA PRO A 505 -20.74 -20.34 -56.03
C PRO A 505 -22.10 -20.35 -56.74
N ASP A 506 -23.19 -20.55 -56.00
CA ASP A 506 -24.56 -20.61 -56.54
C ASP A 506 -25.24 -19.23 -56.68
N ALA A 507 -24.51 -18.14 -56.46
CA ALA A 507 -25.07 -16.79 -56.59
C ALA A 507 -25.22 -16.36 -58.06
N VAL A 508 -26.28 -15.60 -58.35
CA VAL A 508 -26.42 -14.90 -59.64
C VAL A 508 -25.21 -13.98 -59.89
N ALA A 509 -24.88 -13.73 -61.15
CA ALA A 509 -23.64 -13.08 -61.56
C ALA A 509 -23.39 -11.72 -60.86
N GLU A 510 -24.43 -10.93 -60.68
CA GLU A 510 -24.38 -9.63 -60.01
C GLU A 510 -24.00 -9.77 -58.52
N VAL A 511 -24.59 -10.76 -57.85
CA VAL A 511 -24.30 -11.05 -56.43
C VAL A 511 -22.91 -11.65 -56.28
N ALA A 512 -22.50 -12.54 -57.18
CA ALA A 512 -21.14 -13.09 -57.20
C ALA A 512 -20.07 -12.00 -57.39
N ALA A 513 -20.32 -11.05 -58.31
CA ALA A 513 -19.46 -9.88 -58.50
C ALA A 513 -19.40 -9.00 -57.25
N GLY A 514 -20.54 -8.79 -56.57
CA GLY A 514 -20.62 -8.05 -55.31
C GLY A 514 -19.85 -8.73 -54.17
N VAL A 515 -19.99 -10.05 -54.01
CA VAL A 515 -19.24 -10.84 -53.02
C VAL A 515 -17.74 -10.74 -53.26
N ARG A 516 -17.31 -10.93 -54.51
CA ARG A 516 -15.90 -10.77 -54.92
C ARG A 516 -15.38 -9.38 -54.60
N ALA A 517 -16.10 -8.33 -55.01
CA ALA A 517 -15.70 -6.94 -54.78
C ALA A 517 -15.58 -6.62 -53.28
N TYR A 518 -16.56 -7.04 -52.47
CA TYR A 518 -16.55 -6.82 -51.03
C TYR A 518 -15.40 -7.56 -50.33
N ALA A 519 -15.19 -8.84 -50.65
CA ALA A 519 -14.12 -9.65 -50.09
C ALA A 519 -12.73 -9.07 -50.41
N LEU A 520 -12.50 -8.67 -51.67
CA LEU A 520 -11.24 -8.04 -52.08
C LEU A 520 -11.03 -6.67 -51.42
N LYS A 521 -12.09 -5.86 -51.27
CA LYS A 521 -12.04 -4.58 -50.55
C LYS A 521 -11.66 -4.80 -49.08
N GLN A 522 -12.25 -5.78 -48.40
CA GLN A 522 -11.90 -6.10 -47.01
C GLN A 522 -10.45 -6.56 -46.89
N ALA A 523 -9.97 -7.42 -47.78
CA ALA A 523 -8.56 -7.84 -47.79
C ALA A 523 -7.60 -6.64 -47.94
N ASP A 524 -7.88 -5.74 -48.89
CA ASP A 524 -7.09 -4.52 -49.11
C ASP A 524 -7.10 -3.58 -47.89
N LEU A 525 -8.23 -3.41 -47.19
CA LEU A 525 -8.29 -2.64 -45.94
C LEU A 525 -7.33 -3.19 -44.88
N HIS A 526 -7.29 -4.50 -44.68
CA HIS A 526 -6.39 -5.14 -43.71
C HIS A 526 -4.92 -5.00 -44.11
N ASP A 527 -4.61 -5.10 -45.41
CA ASP A 527 -3.25 -4.89 -45.92
C ASP A 527 -2.78 -3.45 -45.71
N ARG A 528 -3.62 -2.46 -46.02
CA ARG A 528 -3.31 -1.05 -45.78
C ARG A 528 -3.13 -0.76 -44.30
N LEU A 529 -3.99 -1.31 -43.44
CA LEU A 529 -3.88 -1.15 -41.99
C LEU A 529 -2.58 -1.76 -41.46
N ARG A 530 -2.19 -2.94 -41.97
CA ARG A 530 -0.91 -3.58 -41.65
C ARG A 530 0.27 -2.69 -42.02
N VAL A 531 0.28 -2.15 -43.24
CA VAL A 531 1.33 -1.24 -43.72
C VAL A 531 1.37 0.03 -42.86
N PHE A 532 0.22 0.59 -42.51
CA PHE A 532 0.11 1.75 -41.63
C PHE A 532 0.73 1.49 -40.25
N PHE A 533 0.33 0.40 -39.58
CA PHE A 533 0.90 0.03 -38.27
C PHE A 533 2.39 -0.30 -38.37
N GLN A 534 2.80 -1.07 -39.37
CA GLN A 534 4.21 -1.42 -39.57
C GLN A 534 5.08 -0.16 -39.79
N THR A 535 4.60 0.81 -40.57
CA THR A 535 5.32 2.07 -40.81
C THR A 535 5.42 2.89 -39.53
N LYS A 536 4.31 3.01 -38.79
CA LYS A 536 4.29 3.70 -37.50
C LYS A 536 5.26 3.07 -36.49
N TRP A 537 5.32 1.75 -36.44
CA TRP A 537 6.17 1.02 -35.49
C TRP A 537 7.64 0.88 -35.92
N LYS A 538 7.99 1.25 -37.15
CA LYS A 538 9.38 1.29 -37.65
C LYS A 538 10.10 2.62 -37.35
N MET A 539 9.45 3.61 -36.74
CA MET A 539 10.06 4.93 -36.47
C MET A 539 11.30 4.85 -35.54
N PRO A 540 12.28 5.77 -35.66
CA PRO A 540 13.61 5.69 -35.06
C PRO A 540 13.64 5.48 -33.54
N VAL A 541 12.61 5.91 -32.81
CA VAL A 541 12.48 5.74 -31.35
C VAL A 541 12.39 4.25 -30.97
N ILE A 542 11.74 3.43 -31.80
CA ILE A 542 11.63 1.97 -31.58
C ILE A 542 12.91 1.25 -32.05
N GLU A 543 13.59 1.78 -33.07
CA GLU A 543 14.86 1.24 -33.55
C GLU A 543 16.02 1.50 -32.58
N ALA A 544 16.03 2.67 -31.93
CA ALA A 544 16.91 2.97 -30.80
C ALA A 544 16.63 2.04 -29.61
N ALA A 545 15.35 1.78 -29.30
CA ALA A 545 14.95 0.82 -28.26
C ALA A 545 15.25 -0.65 -28.59
N ARG A 546 15.30 -1.02 -29.88
CA ARG A 546 15.74 -2.35 -30.34
C ARG A 546 17.24 -2.54 -30.16
N ARG A 547 18.06 -1.50 -30.40
CA ARG A 547 19.53 -1.54 -30.20
C ARG A 547 19.92 -1.70 -28.73
N VAL A 548 19.21 -1.06 -27.80
CA VAL A 548 19.44 -1.22 -26.35
C VAL A 548 19.19 -2.67 -25.90
N VAL A 549 18.12 -3.31 -26.39
CA VAL A 549 17.81 -4.70 -26.00
C VAL A 549 18.74 -5.73 -26.66
N ALA A 550 19.26 -5.46 -27.85
CA ALA A 550 20.26 -6.33 -28.48
C ALA A 550 21.61 -6.30 -27.75
N LEU A 551 21.93 -5.19 -27.07
CA LEU A 551 23.11 -5.08 -26.20
C LEU A 551 22.90 -5.82 -24.87
N ASP A 552 21.70 -5.77 -24.28
CA ASP A 552 21.41 -6.48 -23.03
C ASP A 552 21.30 -8.01 -23.21
N ALA A 553 20.87 -8.50 -24.38
CA ALA A 553 20.90 -9.93 -24.71
C ALA A 553 22.34 -10.48 -24.80
N ALA A 554 23.32 -9.63 -25.10
CA ALA A 554 24.74 -10.00 -25.10
C ALA A 554 25.39 -9.88 -23.69
N VAL A 555 24.75 -9.18 -22.75
CA VAL A 555 25.17 -9.08 -21.34
C VAL A 555 24.50 -10.16 -20.48
N ALA A 556 23.42 -10.77 -20.96
CA ALA A 556 22.70 -11.86 -20.30
C ALA A 556 23.38 -13.24 -20.41
N GLU A 557 24.56 -13.36 -21.03
CA GLU A 557 25.36 -14.61 -21.05
C GLU A 557 26.04 -14.93 -19.70
N ASP A 558 25.90 -14.08 -18.68
CA ASP A 558 26.50 -14.29 -17.37
C ASP A 558 25.48 -14.11 -16.23
N ALA A 559 24.49 -15.02 -16.14
CA ALA A 559 23.89 -15.48 -14.87
C ALA A 559 22.77 -16.52 -15.11
N ASP A 560 23.08 -17.76 -14.75
CA ASP A 560 22.14 -18.87 -14.52
C ASP A 560 20.80 -18.42 -13.91
N LEU A 561 19.72 -18.63 -14.66
CA LEU A 561 18.39 -19.06 -14.20
C LEU A 561 17.52 -19.48 -15.41
N ASN A 562 18.10 -20.24 -16.33
CA ASN A 562 17.33 -21.05 -17.28
C ASN A 562 17.00 -22.39 -16.61
N ASP A 563 16.06 -22.36 -15.68
CA ASP A 563 15.32 -23.57 -15.28
C ASP A 563 14.08 -23.13 -14.50
N LEU A 564 12.96 -22.98 -15.20
CA LEU A 564 11.60 -23.03 -14.63
C LEU A 564 10.46 -22.97 -15.66
N PHE A 565 10.75 -22.95 -16.97
CA PHE A 565 9.74 -23.15 -18.00
C PHE A 565 10.33 -23.96 -19.17
N ALA A 566 10.42 -25.27 -18.94
CA ALA A 566 10.26 -26.27 -20.00
C ALA A 566 8.78 -26.37 -20.39
#